data_AF-A0AAW8MGP4-F1
#
_entry.id   AF-A0AAW8MGP4-F1
#
_cell.length_a   1.000
_cell.length_b   1.000
_cell.length_c   1.000
_cell.angle_alpha   90.00
_cell.angle_beta   90.00
_cell.angle_gamma   90.00
#
_symmetry.space_group_name_H-M   'P 1'
#
loop_
_entity.id
_entity.type
_entity.pdbx_description
1 polymer ?
#
loop_
_entity_poly.entity_id
_entity_poly.type
_entity_poly.pdbx_seq_one_letter_code
_entity_poly.pdbx_strand_id
1 'polypeptide(L)'
;MASQASISDAPLSVTLDNYYLSPELVPMLSEPDPTSGIRTFRTRTYVDLSEGGTVLLGRDSEQNYRARSGIELVASGPRLEQVEGSHLWRRIAHPEVLHEGDSDLISTPHRLSDDEASQVTALKRSRTVSQSEAPGQSLPAFNKNWAIDPRFIASGFITLDNVHYKVVTRSDAREHPITYIQPPIHPTYDFDLLEATLRHTPDEQPRGAVQIPPHNHWEIDTRLPFEKPLTAYVRDCFPDVTTTTLENIARRQFELANDSPFADAAGLTALRQIFNSWKNPGLAPYPHWSDPLLMLPTLPTTSSSRGAARSITLPIPSATGTLERLDFDPLRFQRQWLFFQTTYTPVEFKRFMTALLTRNGYTVMEPSSYNSFPALVFQRAEHDYVFFISLHRTRIPKISLPTYLDPNTAGVLLENQIGEAAAKVVREAHAANKIIWLRGGTEIRPGIPDTVFIIRDDYSRL
;
A
#
# COMPACT_ATOMS: atom_id res chain seq x y z
N MET A 1 -5.75 39.17 -35.75
CA MET A 1 -6.33 37.94 -36.36
C MET A 1 -5.37 36.78 -36.12
N ALA A 2 -5.67 35.97 -35.11
CA ALA A 2 -5.19 34.59 -34.98
C ALA A 2 -6.13 33.93 -33.96
N SER A 3 -6.86 32.93 -34.42
CA SER A 3 -8.03 32.33 -33.78
C SER A 3 -7.66 31.54 -32.52
N GLN A 4 -8.38 31.79 -31.43
CA GLN A 4 -8.47 30.88 -30.29
C GLN A 4 -9.25 29.64 -30.74
N ALA A 5 -8.61 28.47 -30.67
CA ALA A 5 -9.29 27.19 -30.74
C ALA A 5 -9.93 26.91 -29.38
N SER A 6 -11.22 27.18 -29.27
CA SER A 6 -12.05 26.71 -28.17
C SER A 6 -12.21 25.19 -28.30
N ILE A 7 -11.63 24.43 -27.36
CA ILE A 7 -11.89 23.00 -27.23
C ILE A 7 -13.31 22.88 -26.65
N SER A 8 -14.25 22.53 -27.52
CA SER A 8 -15.63 22.22 -27.16
C SER A 8 -15.65 20.89 -26.40
N ASP A 9 -16.06 20.93 -25.14
CA ASP A 9 -16.26 19.75 -24.30
C ASP A 9 -17.58 19.08 -24.73
N ALA A 10 -17.50 18.01 -25.51
CA ALA A 10 -18.63 17.20 -25.90
C ALA A 10 -18.81 16.05 -24.89
N PRO A 11 -20.03 15.76 -24.41
CA PRO A 11 -20.24 14.67 -23.47
C PRO A 11 -19.97 13.33 -24.17
N LEU A 12 -18.89 12.65 -23.77
CA LEU A 12 -18.53 11.34 -24.26
C LEU A 12 -19.63 10.33 -23.88
N SER A 13 -20.36 9.84 -24.88
CA SER A 13 -21.25 8.69 -24.74
C SER A 13 -20.39 7.44 -24.48
N VAL A 14 -20.10 7.16 -23.20
CA VAL A 14 -19.33 5.97 -22.80
C VAL A 14 -20.03 4.72 -23.35
N THR A 15 -19.30 3.90 -24.11
CA THR A 15 -19.81 2.65 -24.71
C THR A 15 -19.67 1.48 -23.75
N LEU A 16 -20.43 0.40 -23.98
CA LEU A 16 -20.43 -0.81 -23.14
C LEU A 16 -19.32 -1.82 -23.49
N ASP A 17 -18.58 -1.58 -24.58
CA ASP A 17 -17.66 -2.55 -25.18
C ASP A 17 -16.58 -3.07 -24.22
N ASN A 18 -16.15 -2.22 -23.27
CA ASN A 18 -15.11 -2.56 -22.29
C ASN A 18 -15.65 -3.17 -20.98
N TYR A 19 -16.97 -3.37 -20.86
CA TYR A 19 -17.63 -3.82 -19.63
C TYR A 19 -18.26 -5.21 -19.74
N TYR A 20 -18.29 -5.78 -20.95
CA TYR A 20 -18.79 -7.13 -21.17
C TYR A 20 -17.90 -8.16 -20.47
N LEU A 21 -18.55 -9.03 -19.71
CA LEU A 21 -17.95 -10.23 -19.18
C LEU A 21 -17.73 -11.21 -20.33
N SER A 22 -16.58 -11.87 -20.34
CA SER A 22 -16.29 -12.93 -21.32
C SER A 22 -17.40 -13.99 -21.31
N PRO A 23 -17.94 -14.40 -22.48
CA PRO A 23 -18.98 -15.44 -22.57
C PRO A 23 -18.63 -16.75 -21.87
N GLU A 24 -17.33 -17.08 -21.77
CA GLU A 24 -16.83 -18.27 -21.08
C GLU A 24 -17.04 -18.25 -19.56
N LEU A 25 -17.21 -17.06 -18.97
CA LEU A 25 -17.41 -16.87 -17.52
C LEU A 25 -18.88 -16.79 -17.14
N VAL A 26 -19.79 -16.60 -18.10
CA VAL A 26 -21.25 -16.49 -17.89
C VAL A 26 -21.86 -17.76 -17.27
N PRO A 27 -21.43 -18.99 -17.62
CA PRO A 27 -21.92 -20.21 -16.98
C PRO A 27 -21.49 -20.36 -15.51
N MET A 28 -20.51 -19.58 -15.04
CA MET A 28 -20.02 -19.65 -13.66
C MET A 28 -20.84 -18.80 -12.69
N LEU A 29 -21.71 -17.91 -13.20
CA LEU A 29 -22.55 -17.04 -12.38
C LEU A 29 -23.76 -17.79 -11.82
N SER A 30 -24.30 -17.36 -10.68
CA SER A 30 -25.55 -17.90 -10.14
C SER A 30 -26.71 -17.75 -11.13
N GLU A 31 -27.80 -18.50 -10.91
CA GLU A 31 -29.07 -18.19 -11.56
C GLU A 31 -29.49 -16.73 -11.26
N PRO A 32 -30.16 -16.05 -12.20
CA PRO A 32 -30.63 -14.69 -12.01
C PRO A 32 -31.71 -14.63 -10.93
N ASP A 33 -31.59 -13.63 -10.05
CA ASP A 33 -32.59 -13.37 -9.03
C ASP A 33 -33.98 -13.13 -9.67
N PRO A 34 -35.04 -13.80 -9.18
CA PRO A 34 -36.35 -13.78 -9.83
C PRO A 34 -37.06 -12.42 -9.73
N THR A 35 -36.57 -11.49 -8.91
CA THR A 35 -37.17 -10.15 -8.78
C THR A 35 -36.34 -9.08 -9.48
N SER A 36 -35.02 -9.15 -9.38
CA SER A 36 -34.09 -8.11 -9.87
C SER A 36 -33.30 -8.52 -11.11
N GLY A 37 -33.26 -9.81 -11.46
CA GLY A 37 -32.42 -10.34 -12.55
C GLY A 37 -30.92 -10.34 -12.25
N ILE A 38 -30.52 -9.98 -11.02
CA ILE A 38 -29.11 -9.91 -10.63
C ILE A 38 -28.55 -11.31 -10.44
N ARG A 39 -27.40 -11.56 -11.06
CA ARG A 39 -26.59 -12.77 -10.90
C ARG A 39 -25.42 -12.45 -9.97
N THR A 40 -24.95 -13.45 -9.23
CA THR A 40 -23.83 -13.28 -8.29
C THR A 40 -22.72 -14.27 -8.59
N PHE A 41 -21.49 -13.81 -8.42
CA PHE A 41 -20.32 -14.68 -8.39
C PHE A 41 -19.35 -14.12 -7.36
N ARG A 42 -19.14 -14.87 -6.29
CA ARG A 42 -18.45 -14.41 -5.07
C ARG A 42 -19.15 -13.17 -4.49
N THR A 43 -18.44 -12.04 -4.38
CA THR A 43 -18.92 -10.78 -3.83
C THR A 43 -19.38 -9.79 -4.89
N ARG A 44 -19.39 -10.19 -6.17
CA ARG A 44 -19.69 -9.33 -7.31
C ARG A 44 -21.07 -9.66 -7.88
N THR A 45 -21.76 -8.62 -8.30
CA THR A 45 -23.10 -8.66 -8.90
C THR A 45 -23.00 -8.41 -10.39
N TYR A 46 -23.74 -9.18 -11.18
CA TYR A 46 -23.75 -9.14 -12.64
C TYR A 46 -25.19 -9.06 -13.14
N VAL A 47 -25.40 -8.51 -14.33
CA VAL A 47 -26.72 -8.43 -14.96
C VAL A 47 -26.62 -8.74 -16.45
N ASP A 48 -27.65 -9.39 -16.98
CA ASP A 48 -27.78 -9.66 -18.40
C ASP A 48 -28.51 -8.49 -19.08
N LEU A 49 -27.92 -7.98 -20.17
CA LEU A 49 -28.46 -6.84 -20.88
C LEU A 49 -29.49 -7.25 -21.93
N SER A 50 -30.53 -6.43 -22.13
CA SER A 50 -31.57 -6.66 -23.14
C SER A 50 -31.04 -6.63 -24.57
N GLU A 51 -29.93 -5.91 -24.79
CA GLU A 51 -29.20 -5.85 -26.07
C GLU A 51 -28.20 -7.00 -26.25
N GLY A 52 -28.05 -7.87 -25.25
CA GLY A 52 -27.16 -9.02 -25.23
C GLY A 52 -25.89 -8.80 -24.41
N GLY A 53 -25.33 -9.89 -23.89
CA GLY A 53 -24.12 -9.88 -23.06
C GLY A 53 -24.40 -9.66 -21.57
N THR A 54 -23.40 -9.99 -20.75
CA THR A 54 -23.46 -9.88 -19.29
C THR A 54 -22.43 -8.86 -18.83
N VAL A 55 -22.78 -7.98 -17.89
CA VAL A 55 -21.86 -6.96 -17.37
C VAL A 55 -21.78 -7.00 -15.85
N LEU A 56 -20.64 -6.55 -15.31
CA LEU A 56 -20.48 -6.37 -13.88
C LEU A 56 -21.24 -5.11 -13.45
N LEU A 57 -22.13 -5.28 -12.47
CA LEU A 57 -22.97 -4.22 -11.90
C LEU A 57 -22.29 -3.60 -10.68
N GLY A 58 -22.19 -2.28 -10.65
CA GLY A 58 -21.75 -1.50 -9.49
C GLY A 58 -22.61 -0.26 -9.27
N ARG A 59 -22.26 0.54 -8.26
CA ARG A 59 -22.92 1.82 -7.98
C ARG A 59 -21.93 2.98 -8.10
N ASP A 60 -22.42 4.12 -8.56
CA ASP A 60 -21.68 5.40 -8.52
C ASP A 60 -21.75 6.07 -7.14
N SER A 61 -21.09 7.22 -7.00
CA SER A 61 -21.12 8.06 -5.80
C SER A 61 -22.53 8.55 -5.42
N GLU A 62 -23.46 8.55 -6.37
CA GLU A 62 -24.87 8.93 -6.20
C GLU A 62 -25.79 7.72 -5.98
N GLN A 63 -25.22 6.52 -5.77
CA GLN A 63 -25.92 5.24 -5.60
C GLN A 63 -26.70 4.73 -6.82
N ASN A 64 -26.46 5.27 -8.02
CA ASN A 64 -27.09 4.77 -9.24
C ASN A 64 -26.38 3.54 -9.77
N TYR A 65 -27.14 2.60 -10.34
CA TYR A 65 -26.60 1.40 -10.96
C TYR A 65 -25.87 1.71 -12.28
N ARG A 66 -24.64 1.22 -12.39
CA ARG A 66 -23.79 1.39 -13.57
C ARG A 66 -23.02 0.13 -13.89
N ALA A 67 -22.64 -0.03 -15.15
CA ALA A 67 -21.61 -0.98 -15.53
C ALA A 67 -20.29 -0.59 -14.84
N ARG A 68 -19.56 -1.59 -14.34
CA ARG A 68 -18.33 -1.41 -13.57
C ARG A 68 -17.23 -2.27 -14.16
N SER A 69 -16.03 -1.73 -14.32
CA SER A 69 -14.87 -2.54 -14.69
C SER A 69 -14.29 -3.26 -13.46
N GLY A 70 -13.68 -4.43 -13.67
CA GLY A 70 -13.15 -5.26 -12.60
C GLY A 70 -12.02 -4.63 -11.78
N ILE A 71 -11.43 -3.54 -12.29
CA ILE A 71 -10.34 -2.73 -11.71
C ILE A 71 -10.83 -1.40 -11.11
N GLU A 72 -12.11 -1.05 -11.27
CA GLU A 72 -12.67 0.23 -10.81
C GLU A 72 -13.19 0.13 -9.37
N LEU A 73 -12.88 1.13 -8.53
CA LEU A 73 -13.37 1.24 -7.16
C LEU A 73 -14.80 1.78 -7.10
N VAL A 74 -15.12 2.78 -7.93
CA VAL A 74 -16.46 3.38 -8.09
C VAL A 74 -16.90 3.14 -9.53
N ALA A 75 -18.15 2.72 -9.75
CA ALA A 75 -18.61 2.38 -11.09
C ALA A 75 -18.72 3.63 -11.97
N SER A 76 -17.91 3.71 -13.03
CA SER A 76 -17.87 4.84 -13.97
C SER A 76 -18.52 4.56 -15.32
N GLY A 77 -18.95 3.31 -15.59
CA GLY A 77 -19.55 2.92 -16.85
C GLY A 77 -20.97 3.46 -17.07
N PRO A 78 -21.62 3.06 -18.18
CA PRO A 78 -22.97 3.50 -18.52
C PRO A 78 -23.99 3.15 -17.44
N ARG A 79 -25.00 4.02 -17.25
CA ARG A 79 -26.11 3.77 -16.30
C ARG A 79 -27.00 2.66 -16.81
N LEU A 80 -27.41 1.79 -15.88
CA LEU A 80 -28.24 0.63 -16.14
C LEU A 80 -29.50 0.70 -15.29
N GLU A 81 -30.64 0.34 -15.88
CA GLU A 81 -31.90 0.13 -15.17
C GLU A 81 -32.48 -1.24 -15.51
N GLN A 82 -33.23 -1.81 -14.57
CA GLN A 82 -33.97 -3.04 -14.82
C GLN A 82 -35.13 -2.72 -15.78
N VAL A 83 -35.34 -3.59 -16.77
CA VAL A 83 -36.53 -3.52 -17.62
C VAL A 83 -37.73 -4.01 -16.81
N GLU A 84 -38.74 -3.16 -16.66
CA GLU A 84 -39.93 -3.44 -15.85
C GLU A 84 -40.60 -4.75 -16.30
N GLY A 85 -40.83 -5.66 -15.36
CA GLY A 85 -41.42 -6.98 -15.62
C GLY A 85 -40.47 -8.03 -16.23
N SER A 86 -39.16 -7.76 -16.30
CA SER A 86 -38.14 -8.67 -16.85
C SER A 86 -36.92 -8.84 -15.92
N HIS A 87 -36.17 -9.93 -16.12
CA HIS A 87 -34.86 -10.14 -15.49
C HIS A 87 -33.71 -9.43 -16.23
N LEU A 88 -34.02 -8.76 -17.34
CA LEU A 88 -33.03 -8.09 -18.19
C LEU A 88 -32.87 -6.62 -17.80
N TRP A 89 -31.67 -6.10 -18.03
CA TRP A 89 -31.30 -4.72 -17.76
C TRP A 89 -31.03 -3.98 -19.06
N ARG A 90 -31.28 -2.67 -19.09
CA ARG A 90 -31.01 -1.83 -20.26
C ARG A 90 -30.21 -0.60 -19.88
N ARG A 91 -29.49 -0.06 -20.85
CA ARG A 91 -28.80 1.22 -20.72
C ARG A 91 -29.80 2.37 -20.71
N ILE A 92 -29.59 3.33 -19.82
CA ILE A 92 -30.29 4.63 -19.83
C ILE A 92 -29.52 5.58 -20.75
N ALA A 93 -30.16 6.07 -21.81
CA ALA A 93 -29.66 7.21 -22.57
C ALA A 93 -29.87 8.48 -21.74
N HIS A 94 -28.83 9.32 -21.57
CA HIS A 94 -29.04 10.63 -20.95
C HIS A 94 -29.96 11.46 -21.87
N PRO A 95 -31.09 12.00 -21.38
CA PRO A 95 -31.84 12.98 -22.13
C PRO A 95 -31.00 14.27 -22.17
N GLU A 96 -30.72 14.77 -23.37
CA GLU A 96 -30.33 16.16 -23.55
C GLU A 96 -31.41 17.05 -22.93
N VAL A 97 -30.98 18.01 -22.13
CA VAL A 97 -31.86 18.98 -21.48
C VAL A 97 -32.60 19.78 -22.54
N LEU A 98 -33.90 19.56 -22.68
CA LEU A 98 -34.83 20.53 -23.24
C LEU A 98 -35.77 21.01 -22.14
N HIS A 99 -35.76 22.32 -21.97
CA HIS A 99 -36.60 23.11 -21.09
C HIS A 99 -38.09 23.05 -21.48
N GLU A 100 -38.90 23.43 -20.49
CA GLU A 100 -40.30 23.88 -20.53
C GLU A 100 -41.41 22.83 -20.53
N GLY A 101 -42.36 23.04 -19.62
CA GLY A 101 -43.72 22.52 -19.78
C GLY A 101 -44.39 22.12 -18.48
N ASP A 102 -45.01 23.12 -17.88
CA ASP A 102 -46.09 23.10 -16.89
C ASP A 102 -47.07 21.91 -16.91
N SER A 103 -47.83 21.79 -15.82
CA SER A 103 -49.09 21.03 -15.63
C SER A 103 -49.04 19.64 -14.98
N ASP A 104 -49.35 19.68 -13.68
CA ASP A 104 -50.61 19.19 -13.10
C ASP A 104 -50.89 17.67 -12.94
N LEU A 105 -51.17 17.36 -11.66
CA LEU A 105 -52.35 16.65 -11.14
C LEU A 105 -52.26 15.15 -10.76
N ILE A 106 -52.57 14.95 -9.46
CA ILE A 106 -53.53 13.98 -8.87
C ILE A 106 -52.97 12.73 -8.16
N SER A 107 -52.96 12.86 -6.82
CA SER A 107 -53.62 12.01 -5.81
C SER A 107 -53.01 10.66 -5.36
N THR A 108 -52.51 10.68 -4.11
CA THR A 108 -52.88 9.88 -2.90
C THR A 108 -54.11 8.94 -2.96
N PRO A 109 -54.39 8.03 -1.97
CA PRO A 109 -53.71 7.74 -0.68
C PRO A 109 -53.71 6.25 -0.16
N HIS A 110 -53.03 6.03 0.99
CA HIS A 110 -53.37 5.17 2.16
C HIS A 110 -53.63 3.66 2.03
N ARG A 111 -52.99 2.86 2.92
CA ARG A 111 -53.56 2.49 4.24
C ARG A 111 -52.55 1.80 5.17
N LEU A 112 -52.54 2.24 6.43
CA LEU A 112 -51.94 1.57 7.59
C LEU A 112 -52.85 0.44 8.10
N SER A 113 -52.29 -0.61 8.71
CA SER A 113 -52.77 -1.11 10.01
C SER A 113 -51.80 -2.13 10.64
N ASP A 114 -51.54 -1.93 11.94
CA ASP A 114 -51.05 -2.86 12.97
C ASP A 114 -51.88 -4.18 12.99
N ASP A 115 -51.49 -5.31 13.60
CA ASP A 115 -50.97 -5.48 14.97
C ASP A 115 -50.50 -6.93 15.26
N GLU A 116 -49.69 -7.05 16.33
CA GLU A 116 -49.43 -8.14 17.29
C GLU A 116 -49.09 -9.62 16.94
N ALA A 117 -47.86 -9.99 17.37
CA ALA A 117 -47.48 -10.97 18.41
C ALA A 117 -47.53 -12.52 18.25
N SER A 118 -46.36 -13.09 18.59
CA SER A 118 -46.07 -14.37 19.30
C SER A 118 -46.15 -15.72 18.56
N GLN A 119 -45.03 -16.44 18.46
CA GLN A 119 -44.74 -17.60 19.34
C GLN A 119 -43.39 -18.29 19.03
N VAL A 120 -42.78 -18.76 20.12
CA VAL A 120 -41.55 -19.55 20.24
C VAL A 120 -41.76 -20.99 19.75
N THR A 121 -40.78 -21.59 19.08
CA THR A 121 -40.49 -23.03 19.28
C THR A 121 -39.08 -23.41 18.85
N ALA A 122 -38.38 -24.10 19.76
CA ALA A 122 -37.09 -24.76 19.54
C ALA A 122 -37.28 -26.27 19.36
N LEU A 123 -36.49 -26.88 18.47
CA LEU A 123 -36.18 -28.32 18.43
C LEU A 123 -34.87 -28.49 17.63
N LYS A 124 -34.03 -29.51 17.79
CA LYS A 124 -33.62 -30.44 18.85
C LYS A 124 -32.47 -31.23 18.19
N ARG A 125 -31.37 -31.40 18.92
CA ARG A 125 -30.18 -32.22 18.59
C ARG A 125 -30.48 -33.52 17.84
N SER A 126 -29.60 -33.86 16.89
CA SER A 126 -29.28 -35.24 16.52
C SER A 126 -27.76 -35.41 16.48
N ARG A 127 -27.25 -36.39 17.23
CA ARG A 127 -25.85 -36.74 17.44
C ARG A 127 -25.74 -38.25 17.20
N THR A 128 -24.88 -38.70 16.29
CA THR A 128 -24.40 -40.09 16.24
C THR A 128 -23.00 -40.13 15.61
N VAL A 129 -21.94 -40.20 16.42
CA VAL A 129 -21.08 -41.36 16.75
C VAL A 129 -19.89 -41.54 15.81
N SER A 130 -18.72 -41.44 16.44
CA SER A 130 -17.36 -41.66 15.97
C SER A 130 -17.05 -43.14 15.68
N GLN A 131 -16.09 -43.39 14.78
CA GLN A 131 -15.29 -44.62 14.75
C GLN A 131 -13.80 -44.29 14.68
N SER A 132 -13.03 -45.17 15.32
CA SER A 132 -11.66 -45.09 15.85
C SER A 132 -10.47 -44.90 14.88
N GLU A 133 -9.48 -44.22 15.44
CA GLU A 133 -7.99 -44.29 15.37
C GLU A 133 -7.25 -45.27 14.43
N ALA A 134 -6.21 -44.74 13.77
CA ALA A 134 -4.85 -45.28 13.86
C ALA A 134 -3.79 -44.15 13.68
N PRO A 135 -2.64 -44.18 14.39
CA PRO A 135 -1.69 -43.07 14.45
C PRO A 135 -0.55 -43.24 13.44
N GLY A 136 -0.53 -42.35 12.46
CA GLY A 136 0.67 -41.99 11.71
C GLY A 136 0.73 -40.48 11.67
N GLN A 137 1.65 -39.87 12.42
CA GLN A 137 1.96 -38.45 12.28
C GLN A 137 2.60 -38.25 10.91
N SER A 138 1.77 -38.13 9.88
CA SER A 138 2.15 -37.46 8.64
C SER A 138 2.40 -36.00 9.02
N LEU A 139 3.59 -35.48 8.73
CA LEU A 139 3.76 -34.02 8.64
C LEU A 139 2.59 -33.44 7.84
N PRO A 140 2.03 -32.28 8.20
CA PRO A 140 0.87 -31.75 7.50
C PRO A 140 1.25 -31.50 6.04
N ALA A 141 0.92 -32.46 5.17
CA ALA A 141 1.08 -32.34 3.73
C ALA A 141 0.22 -31.15 3.31
N PHE A 142 0.78 -30.30 2.46
CA PHE A 142 0.07 -29.21 1.81
C PHE A 142 -1.17 -29.79 1.08
N ASN A 143 -2.33 -29.79 1.74
CA ASN A 143 -3.56 -30.36 1.22
C ASN A 143 -4.43 -29.24 0.67
N LYS A 144 -4.06 -28.75 -0.51
CA LYS A 144 -4.88 -27.81 -1.27
C LYS A 144 -4.99 -28.25 -2.72
N ASN A 145 -6.24 -28.28 -3.21
CA ASN A 145 -6.57 -28.52 -4.60
C ASN A 145 -6.22 -27.27 -5.44
N TRP A 146 -4.93 -27.01 -5.62
CA TRP A 146 -4.38 -25.97 -6.50
C TRP A 146 -3.92 -26.54 -7.85
N ALA A 147 -4.30 -27.78 -8.14
CA ALA A 147 -4.06 -28.44 -9.40
C ALA A 147 -4.61 -27.61 -10.55
N ILE A 148 -3.82 -27.47 -11.61
CA ILE A 148 -4.23 -26.87 -12.87
C ILE A 148 -4.13 -27.90 -13.99
N ASP A 149 -4.94 -27.69 -15.02
CA ASP A 149 -4.70 -28.33 -16.32
C ASP A 149 -3.82 -27.38 -17.14
N PRO A 150 -2.59 -27.79 -17.49
CA PRO A 150 -1.58 -26.94 -18.10
C PRO A 150 -2.01 -26.45 -19.50
N ARG A 151 -3.00 -27.09 -20.13
CA ARG A 151 -3.54 -26.67 -21.44
C ARG A 151 -4.24 -25.31 -21.39
N PHE A 152 -4.67 -24.87 -20.21
CA PHE A 152 -5.43 -23.63 -20.03
C PHE A 152 -4.62 -22.50 -19.39
N ILE A 153 -3.30 -22.68 -19.18
CA ILE A 153 -2.44 -21.69 -18.52
C ILE A 153 -1.31 -21.27 -19.46
N ALA A 154 -1.28 -19.97 -19.80
CA ALA A 154 -0.19 -19.36 -20.56
C ALA A 154 1.07 -19.06 -19.72
N SER A 155 0.95 -19.09 -18.39
CA SER A 155 2.02 -18.80 -17.41
C SER A 155 2.82 -20.06 -17.03
N GLY A 156 4.00 -19.87 -16.44
CA GLY A 156 4.84 -20.98 -15.99
C GLY A 156 4.16 -21.87 -14.93
N PHE A 157 4.45 -23.18 -14.96
CA PHE A 157 3.98 -24.15 -13.99
C PHE A 157 5.11 -25.09 -13.56
N ILE A 158 4.99 -25.66 -12.36
CA ILE A 158 5.81 -26.81 -11.93
C ILE A 158 4.94 -28.06 -11.84
N THR A 159 5.57 -29.23 -11.98
CA THR A 159 4.91 -30.53 -11.89
C THR A 159 5.45 -31.29 -10.68
N LEU A 160 4.55 -31.69 -9.77
CA LEU A 160 4.84 -32.50 -8.60
C LEU A 160 3.85 -33.66 -8.58
N ASP A 161 4.34 -34.90 -8.52
CA ASP A 161 3.51 -36.12 -8.48
C ASP A 161 2.39 -36.15 -9.54
N ASN A 162 2.72 -35.72 -10.77
CA ASN A 162 1.80 -35.61 -11.90
C ASN A 162 0.66 -34.58 -11.72
N VAL A 163 0.80 -33.68 -10.75
CA VAL A 163 -0.06 -32.52 -10.52
C VAL A 163 0.68 -31.26 -10.94
N HIS A 164 0.03 -30.40 -11.72
CA HIS A 164 0.60 -29.14 -12.15
C HIS A 164 0.15 -28.00 -11.21
N TYR A 165 1.08 -27.11 -10.88
CA TYR A 165 0.81 -25.95 -10.04
C TYR A 165 1.21 -24.67 -10.76
N LYS A 166 0.32 -23.68 -10.73
CA LYS A 166 0.59 -22.33 -11.24
C LYS A 166 1.68 -21.68 -10.40
N VAL A 167 2.67 -21.09 -11.05
CA VAL A 167 3.77 -20.39 -10.38
C VAL A 167 3.53 -18.87 -10.41
N VAL A 168 3.98 -18.19 -9.36
CA VAL A 168 4.16 -16.73 -9.33
C VAL A 168 5.29 -16.38 -10.29
N THR A 169 4.96 -16.10 -11.55
CA THR A 169 5.94 -15.76 -12.59
C THR A 169 5.61 -14.42 -13.23
N ARG A 170 6.66 -13.74 -13.68
CA ARG A 170 6.59 -12.62 -14.62
C ARG A 170 7.50 -12.94 -15.79
N SER A 171 7.18 -12.45 -16.99
CA SER A 171 7.92 -12.77 -18.22
C SER A 171 9.39 -12.31 -18.20
N ASP A 172 9.70 -11.30 -17.38
CA ASP A 172 11.00 -10.69 -17.13
C ASP A 172 11.58 -11.06 -15.74
N ALA A 173 10.97 -12.01 -15.03
CA ALA A 173 11.40 -12.38 -13.69
C ALA A 173 12.79 -13.02 -13.69
N ARG A 174 13.58 -12.70 -12.67
CA ARG A 174 14.89 -13.31 -12.43
C ARG A 174 14.72 -14.79 -12.06
N GLU A 175 15.56 -15.66 -12.61
CA GLU A 175 15.64 -17.04 -12.15
C GLU A 175 16.04 -17.09 -10.68
N HIS A 176 15.37 -17.93 -9.90
CA HIS A 176 15.58 -18.02 -8.46
C HIS A 176 15.41 -19.48 -7.98
N PRO A 177 16.28 -19.99 -7.08
CA PRO A 177 16.26 -21.39 -6.66
C PRO A 177 14.99 -21.80 -5.90
N ILE A 178 14.37 -20.83 -5.21
CA ILE A 178 13.04 -21.00 -4.61
C ILE A 178 12.01 -20.47 -5.60
N THR A 179 11.08 -21.34 -6.01
CA THR A 179 9.90 -21.00 -6.80
C THR A 179 8.71 -20.80 -5.88
N TYR A 180 7.71 -19.99 -6.27
CA TYR A 180 6.49 -19.84 -5.49
C TYR A 180 5.28 -20.32 -6.28
N ILE A 181 4.52 -21.28 -5.74
CA ILE A 181 3.23 -21.67 -6.30
C ILE A 181 2.11 -20.80 -5.73
N GLN A 182 1.06 -20.60 -6.51
CA GLN A 182 -0.11 -19.82 -6.11
C GLN A 182 -1.41 -20.52 -6.46
N PRO A 183 -2.54 -20.17 -5.80
CA PRO A 183 -3.83 -20.66 -6.21
C PRO A 183 -4.12 -20.28 -7.69
N PRO A 184 -4.73 -21.18 -8.48
CA PRO A 184 -4.98 -20.92 -9.91
C PRO A 184 -5.86 -19.71 -10.18
N ILE A 185 -6.83 -19.50 -9.28
CA ILE A 185 -7.81 -18.40 -9.34
C ILE A 185 -7.23 -17.03 -8.98
N HIS A 186 -6.04 -16.99 -8.36
CA HIS A 186 -5.40 -15.72 -8.03
C HIS A 186 -4.71 -15.18 -9.29
N PRO A 187 -4.86 -13.87 -9.61
CA PRO A 187 -4.06 -13.22 -10.63
C PRO A 187 -2.60 -13.10 -10.17
N THR A 188 -1.79 -12.35 -10.90
CA THR A 188 -0.46 -11.95 -10.40
C THR A 188 -0.65 -11.07 -9.18
N TYR A 189 0.13 -11.30 -8.12
CA TYR A 189 0.04 -10.52 -6.88
C TYR A 189 0.65 -9.14 -7.09
N ASP A 190 -0.15 -8.09 -6.96
CA ASP A 190 0.35 -6.77 -6.58
C ASP A 190 0.42 -6.65 -5.04
N PHE A 191 0.85 -5.49 -4.55
CA PHE A 191 0.93 -5.25 -3.11
C PHE A 191 -0.44 -5.40 -2.41
N ASP A 192 -1.51 -4.82 -2.98
CA ASP A 192 -2.82 -4.77 -2.34
C ASP A 192 -3.45 -6.17 -2.23
N LEU A 193 -3.35 -6.97 -3.29
CA LEU A 193 -3.83 -8.34 -3.29
C LEU A 193 -3.03 -9.21 -2.32
N LEU A 194 -1.70 -9.07 -2.27
CA LEU A 194 -0.89 -9.82 -1.32
C LEU A 194 -1.22 -9.42 0.11
N GLU A 195 -1.28 -8.12 0.42
CA GLU A 195 -1.62 -7.59 1.74
C GLU A 195 -3.02 -8.06 2.19
N ALA A 196 -4.01 -8.03 1.31
CA ALA A 196 -5.36 -8.52 1.59
C ALA A 196 -5.39 -10.04 1.80
N THR A 197 -4.64 -10.81 0.99
CA THR A 197 -4.51 -12.26 1.13
C THR A 197 -3.89 -12.61 2.48
N LEU A 198 -2.79 -11.96 2.86
CA LEU A 198 -2.13 -12.16 4.15
C LEU A 198 -3.02 -11.80 5.34
N ARG A 199 -3.96 -10.87 5.17
CA ARG A 199 -4.86 -10.41 6.22
C ARG A 199 -6.11 -11.28 6.38
N HIS A 200 -6.71 -11.70 5.27
CA HIS A 200 -8.05 -12.29 5.27
C HIS A 200 -8.05 -13.78 4.91
N THR A 201 -7.14 -14.21 4.06
CA THR A 201 -7.03 -15.60 3.60
C THR A 201 -5.57 -16.06 3.62
N PRO A 202 -4.88 -16.02 4.79
CA PRO A 202 -3.43 -16.24 4.86
C PRO A 202 -3.01 -17.61 4.33
N ASP A 203 -3.88 -18.61 4.38
CA ASP A 203 -3.56 -19.91 3.80
C ASP A 203 -3.50 -19.87 2.27
N GLU A 204 -4.11 -18.91 1.59
CA GLU A 204 -4.07 -18.73 0.13
C GLU A 204 -2.84 -17.98 -0.38
N GLN A 205 -1.96 -17.50 0.52
CA GLN A 205 -0.73 -16.83 0.10
C GLN A 205 0.17 -17.76 -0.75
N PRO A 206 1.08 -17.21 -1.57
CA PRO A 206 2.05 -18.02 -2.29
C PRO A 206 2.81 -19.00 -1.39
N ARG A 207 3.18 -20.18 -1.91
CA ARG A 207 3.97 -21.18 -1.18
C ARG A 207 5.31 -21.41 -1.86
N GLY A 208 6.39 -21.39 -1.09
CA GLY A 208 7.71 -21.73 -1.59
C GLY A 208 7.77 -23.20 -1.99
N ALA A 209 8.45 -23.48 -3.11
CA ALA A 209 8.78 -24.80 -3.59
C ALA A 209 10.24 -24.80 -4.04
N VAL A 210 10.96 -25.88 -3.75
CA VAL A 210 12.38 -26.04 -4.07
C VAL A 210 12.63 -27.36 -4.77
N GLN A 211 13.62 -27.39 -5.67
CA GLN A 211 14.11 -28.65 -6.22
C GLN A 211 15.14 -29.23 -5.28
N ILE A 212 14.97 -30.50 -4.89
CA ILE A 212 15.88 -31.23 -4.02
C ILE A 212 16.81 -32.12 -4.88
N PRO A 213 18.13 -31.85 -4.90
CA PRO A 213 19.11 -32.75 -5.51
C PRO A 213 19.18 -34.09 -4.78
N PRO A 214 19.64 -35.18 -5.43
CA PRO A 214 20.17 -35.24 -6.80
C PRO A 214 19.11 -35.49 -7.87
N HIS A 215 17.90 -35.90 -7.48
CA HIS A 215 16.85 -36.28 -8.43
C HIS A 215 16.03 -35.09 -8.94
N ASN A 216 16.30 -33.87 -8.46
CA ASN A 216 15.61 -32.62 -8.80
C ASN A 216 14.09 -32.73 -8.71
N HIS A 217 13.59 -33.49 -7.73
CA HIS A 217 12.16 -33.52 -7.45
C HIS A 217 11.76 -32.25 -6.68
N TRP A 218 10.55 -31.77 -6.93
CA TRP A 218 10.01 -30.59 -6.25
C TRP A 218 9.52 -30.97 -4.85
N GLU A 219 9.72 -30.07 -3.88
CA GLU A 219 9.12 -30.15 -2.55
C GLU A 219 8.51 -28.79 -2.20
N ILE A 220 7.28 -28.79 -1.68
CA ILE A 220 6.56 -27.58 -1.24
C ILE A 220 6.84 -27.34 0.25
N ASP A 221 7.29 -26.13 0.60
CA ASP A 221 7.46 -25.71 2.00
C ASP A 221 6.07 -25.63 2.66
N THR A 222 5.88 -26.44 3.70
CA THR A 222 4.62 -26.50 4.46
C THR A 222 4.40 -25.26 5.32
N ARG A 223 5.47 -24.49 5.60
CA ARG A 223 5.38 -23.25 6.38
C ARG A 223 4.91 -22.09 5.51
N LEU A 224 4.05 -21.25 6.08
CA LEU A 224 3.64 -20.00 5.46
C LEU A 224 4.85 -19.09 5.27
N PRO A 225 5.08 -18.53 4.07
CA PRO A 225 6.16 -17.57 3.87
C PRO A 225 6.05 -16.30 4.72
N PHE A 226 4.82 -15.85 4.98
CA PHE A 226 4.52 -14.68 5.81
C PHE A 226 3.48 -15.04 6.88
N GLU A 227 3.77 -14.65 8.12
CA GLU A 227 2.93 -14.92 9.30
C GLU A 227 1.85 -13.84 9.49
N LYS A 228 2.02 -12.68 8.84
CA LYS A 228 1.14 -11.51 8.95
C LYS A 228 1.28 -10.61 7.72
N PRO A 229 0.41 -9.60 7.54
CA PRO A 229 0.53 -8.65 6.44
C PRO A 229 1.86 -7.89 6.45
N LEU A 230 2.32 -7.45 5.27
CA LEU A 230 3.60 -6.78 5.09
C LEU A 230 3.68 -5.49 5.93
N THR A 231 2.60 -4.70 5.92
CA THR A 231 2.47 -3.49 6.75
C THR A 231 2.63 -3.77 8.24
N ALA A 232 2.22 -4.96 8.69
CA ALA A 232 2.34 -5.35 10.09
C ALA A 232 3.78 -5.73 10.47
N TYR A 233 4.63 -6.17 9.54
CA TYR A 233 6.07 -6.30 9.80
C TYR A 233 6.74 -4.95 9.97
N VAL A 234 6.41 -3.97 9.11
CA VAL A 234 6.96 -2.61 9.20
C VAL A 234 6.58 -1.95 10.52
N ARG A 235 5.31 -2.09 10.93
CA ARG A 235 4.79 -1.51 12.19
C ARG A 235 5.55 -1.96 13.43
N ASP A 236 5.98 -3.21 13.48
CA ASP A 236 6.73 -3.73 14.63
C ASP A 236 8.10 -3.06 14.77
N CYS A 237 8.72 -2.67 13.64
CA CYS A 237 10.03 -2.03 13.62
C CYS A 237 9.96 -0.51 13.78
N PHE A 238 8.89 0.11 13.28
CA PHE A 238 8.73 1.57 13.25
C PHE A 238 7.43 1.99 13.95
N PRO A 239 7.34 1.82 15.27
CA PRO A 239 6.07 1.90 16.01
C PRO A 239 5.47 3.30 16.05
N ASP A 240 6.26 4.35 15.82
CA ASP A 240 5.85 5.77 15.91
C ASP A 240 5.37 6.38 14.59
N VAL A 241 5.55 5.65 13.49
CA VAL A 241 5.21 6.11 12.15
C VAL A 241 3.68 6.10 11.97
N THR A 242 3.16 7.06 11.21
CA THR A 242 1.71 7.12 10.89
C THR A 242 1.26 5.87 10.12
N THR A 243 -0.01 5.52 10.22
CA THR A 243 -0.56 4.35 9.49
C THR A 243 -0.33 4.46 7.98
N THR A 244 -0.57 5.64 7.40
CA THR A 244 -0.35 5.89 5.97
C THR A 244 1.11 5.71 5.57
N THR A 245 2.05 6.25 6.35
CA THR A 245 3.48 6.06 6.04
C THR A 245 3.90 4.59 6.21
N LEU A 246 3.36 3.84 7.18
CA LEU A 246 3.65 2.41 7.32
C LEU A 246 3.23 1.61 6.08
N GLU A 247 2.06 1.91 5.52
CA GLU A 247 1.57 1.30 4.28
C GLU A 247 2.46 1.67 3.09
N ASN A 248 2.84 2.95 2.96
CA ASN A 248 3.73 3.41 1.89
C ASN A 248 5.12 2.78 1.99
N ILE A 249 5.66 2.57 3.20
CA ILE A 249 6.92 1.85 3.40
C ILE A 249 6.78 0.40 2.92
N ALA A 250 5.73 -0.30 3.35
CA ALA A 250 5.53 -1.70 2.97
C ALA A 250 5.35 -1.87 1.46
N ARG A 251 4.60 -0.96 0.82
CA ARG A 251 4.44 -0.95 -0.64
C ARG A 251 5.75 -0.66 -1.35
N ARG A 252 6.49 0.37 -0.93
CA ARG A 252 7.78 0.70 -1.54
C ARG A 252 8.80 -0.43 -1.41
N GLN A 253 8.83 -1.08 -0.25
CA GLN A 253 9.66 -2.24 0.00
C GLN A 253 9.29 -3.42 -0.91
N PHE A 254 7.99 -3.68 -1.09
CA PHE A 254 7.49 -4.69 -2.02
C PHE A 254 7.96 -4.38 -3.45
N GLU A 255 7.80 -3.15 -3.92
CA GLU A 255 8.24 -2.74 -5.27
C GLU A 255 9.74 -2.91 -5.47
N LEU A 256 10.54 -2.50 -4.48
CA LEU A 256 12.01 -2.58 -4.54
C LEU A 256 12.51 -4.03 -4.54
N ALA A 257 11.89 -4.90 -3.72
CA ALA A 257 12.26 -6.30 -3.65
C ALA A 257 11.94 -7.04 -4.97
N ASN A 258 10.80 -6.74 -5.58
CA ASN A 258 10.35 -7.38 -6.82
C ASN A 258 10.86 -6.68 -8.09
N ASP A 259 11.41 -5.46 -7.98
CA ASP A 259 11.75 -4.60 -9.13
C ASP A 259 10.54 -4.41 -10.08
N SER A 260 9.36 -4.24 -9.48
CA SER A 260 8.05 -4.26 -10.16
C SER A 260 6.90 -3.94 -9.21
N PRO A 261 5.74 -3.44 -9.69
CA PRO A 261 4.50 -3.42 -8.92
C PRO A 261 3.89 -4.82 -8.71
N PHE A 262 4.45 -5.88 -9.30
CA PHE A 262 3.98 -7.25 -9.18
C PHE A 262 5.02 -8.19 -8.56
N ALA A 263 4.55 -9.18 -7.81
CA ALA A 263 5.39 -10.13 -7.11
C ALA A 263 6.04 -11.14 -8.08
N ASP A 264 7.28 -11.51 -7.77
CA ASP A 264 7.94 -12.68 -8.32
C ASP A 264 8.63 -13.51 -7.22
N ALA A 265 9.18 -14.67 -7.60
CA ALA A 265 9.80 -15.58 -6.65
C ALA A 265 11.02 -14.99 -5.92
N ALA A 266 11.80 -14.16 -6.61
CA ALA A 266 12.98 -13.52 -6.05
C ALA A 266 12.58 -12.44 -5.03
N GLY A 267 11.62 -11.59 -5.37
CA GLY A 267 11.16 -10.53 -4.49
C GLY A 267 10.41 -11.05 -3.26
N LEU A 268 9.57 -12.09 -3.39
CA LEU A 268 8.95 -12.75 -2.23
C LEU A 268 10.00 -13.36 -1.28
N THR A 269 11.05 -13.96 -1.83
CA THR A 269 12.17 -14.48 -1.03
C THR A 269 12.90 -13.34 -0.31
N ALA A 270 13.21 -12.26 -1.03
CA ALA A 270 13.89 -11.09 -0.47
C ALA A 270 13.09 -10.45 0.67
N LEU A 271 11.77 -10.29 0.51
CA LEU A 271 10.88 -9.81 1.57
C LEU A 271 10.95 -10.70 2.82
N ARG A 272 10.87 -12.02 2.64
CA ARG A 272 11.00 -12.99 3.74
C ARG A 272 12.35 -12.84 4.45
N GLN A 273 13.44 -12.67 3.70
CA GLN A 273 14.78 -12.46 4.27
C GLN A 273 14.87 -11.14 5.05
N ILE A 274 14.32 -10.05 4.50
CA ILE A 274 14.30 -8.75 5.18
C ILE A 274 13.55 -8.86 6.51
N PHE A 275 12.34 -9.41 6.54
CA PHE A 275 11.58 -9.52 7.79
C PHE A 275 12.23 -10.45 8.81
N ASN A 276 12.90 -11.52 8.36
CA ASN A 276 13.67 -12.38 9.23
C ASN A 276 14.91 -11.68 9.81
N SER A 277 15.54 -10.76 9.05
CA SER A 277 16.66 -9.94 9.55
C SER A 277 16.22 -8.89 10.57
N TRP A 278 14.99 -8.38 10.51
CA TRP A 278 14.47 -7.51 11.57
C TRP A 278 14.23 -8.24 12.89
N LYS A 279 13.90 -9.53 12.83
CA LYS A 279 13.74 -10.38 14.03
C LYS A 279 15.08 -10.80 14.62
N ASN A 280 16.12 -10.96 13.80
CA ASN A 280 17.41 -11.50 14.21
C ASN A 280 18.52 -10.47 13.94
N PRO A 281 19.16 -9.91 14.98
CA PRO A 281 20.19 -8.89 14.81
C PRO A 281 21.34 -9.43 13.95
N GLY A 282 21.62 -8.74 12.85
CA GLY A 282 22.63 -9.09 11.87
C GLY A 282 22.70 -8.04 10.76
N LEU A 283 23.64 -8.22 9.83
CA LEU A 283 23.75 -7.34 8.67
C LEU A 283 22.52 -7.53 7.76
N ALA A 284 21.85 -6.43 7.42
CA ALA A 284 20.75 -6.43 6.47
C ALA A 284 21.32 -6.75 5.08
N PRO A 285 20.86 -7.82 4.41
CA PRO A 285 21.37 -8.20 3.09
C PRO A 285 21.06 -7.13 2.04
N TYR A 286 19.98 -6.36 2.24
CA TYR A 286 19.52 -5.32 1.33
C TYR A 286 19.16 -4.04 2.10
N PRO A 287 20.14 -3.19 2.47
CA PRO A 287 19.89 -1.98 3.26
C PRO A 287 18.86 -1.06 2.61
N HIS A 288 18.96 -0.82 1.30
CA HIS A 288 18.02 0.03 0.54
C HIS A 288 16.60 -0.53 0.45
N TRP A 289 16.40 -1.81 0.79
CA TRP A 289 15.07 -2.44 0.83
C TRP A 289 14.60 -2.64 2.27
N SER A 290 15.41 -2.30 3.27
CA SER A 290 15.14 -2.59 4.68
C SER A 290 14.99 -1.32 5.51
N ASP A 291 15.77 -0.29 5.22
CA ASP A 291 15.70 0.98 5.94
C ASP A 291 14.81 2.00 5.20
N PRO A 292 13.69 2.45 5.80
CA PRO A 292 12.79 3.43 5.19
C PRO A 292 13.46 4.74 4.79
N LEU A 293 14.51 5.19 5.48
CA LEU A 293 15.22 6.42 5.14
C LEU A 293 16.05 6.26 3.86
N LEU A 294 16.52 5.05 3.57
CA LEU A 294 17.21 4.73 2.32
C LEU A 294 16.24 4.59 1.13
N MET A 295 14.98 4.24 1.39
CA MET A 295 13.93 4.12 0.37
C MET A 295 13.40 5.48 -0.12
N LEU A 296 13.65 6.57 0.62
CA LEU A 296 13.14 7.89 0.27
C LEU A 296 13.79 8.44 -1.01
N PRO A 297 12.98 9.03 -1.91
CA PRO A 297 13.51 9.77 -3.05
C PRO A 297 14.18 11.06 -2.58
N THR A 298 15.15 11.51 -3.35
CA THR A 298 15.81 12.80 -3.11
C THR A 298 14.94 13.93 -3.62
N LEU A 299 14.49 14.81 -2.72
CA LEU A 299 13.67 15.97 -3.09
C LEU A 299 14.55 17.15 -3.56
N PRO A 300 14.16 17.85 -4.64
CA PRO A 300 14.94 18.95 -5.18
C PRO A 300 14.82 20.22 -4.33
N THR A 301 15.93 20.94 -4.23
CA THR A 301 15.94 22.28 -3.64
C THR A 301 15.56 23.33 -4.70
N THR A 302 14.42 23.98 -4.53
CA THR A 302 13.97 25.09 -5.39
C THR A 302 14.65 26.40 -4.98
N SER A 303 15.14 27.15 -5.97
CA SER A 303 15.71 28.49 -5.77
C SER A 303 14.81 29.55 -6.40
N SER A 304 14.47 30.62 -5.67
CA SER A 304 13.68 31.72 -6.23
C SER A 304 14.52 32.59 -7.16
N SER A 305 14.00 32.94 -8.34
CA SER A 305 14.70 33.78 -9.33
C SER A 305 14.94 35.24 -8.88
N ARG A 306 14.29 35.67 -7.79
CA ARG A 306 14.32 37.05 -7.27
C ARG A 306 14.91 37.19 -5.85
N GLY A 307 15.67 36.21 -5.36
CA GLY A 307 16.37 36.36 -4.08
C GLY A 307 17.10 35.11 -3.57
N ALA A 308 17.91 35.32 -2.52
CA ALA A 308 18.69 34.32 -1.77
C ALA A 308 17.82 33.31 -0.95
N ALA A 309 16.56 33.11 -1.34
CA ALA A 309 15.63 32.22 -0.67
C ALA A 309 15.56 30.90 -1.42
N ARG A 310 16.08 29.84 -0.80
CA ARG A 310 15.92 28.46 -1.25
C ARG A 310 14.81 27.79 -0.45
N SER A 311 14.25 26.72 -0.99
CA SER A 311 13.24 25.97 -0.28
C SER A 311 13.00 24.57 -0.83
N ILE A 312 12.44 23.72 0.01
CA ILE A 312 11.94 22.41 -0.37
C ILE A 312 10.44 22.37 -0.07
N THR A 313 9.63 22.05 -1.06
CA THR A 313 8.19 21.80 -0.86
C THR A 313 8.04 20.45 -0.18
N LEU A 314 7.26 20.40 0.91
CA LEU A 314 6.99 19.13 1.56
C LEU A 314 5.91 18.38 0.78
N PRO A 315 6.12 17.11 0.42
CA PRO A 315 5.09 16.29 -0.18
C PRO A 315 3.88 16.19 0.74
N ILE A 316 2.69 16.05 0.17
CA ILE A 316 1.47 15.80 0.95
C ILE A 316 1.47 14.31 1.31
N PRO A 317 1.23 13.94 2.58
CA PRO A 317 1.04 12.53 2.94
C PRO A 317 -0.08 11.95 2.08
N SER A 318 0.26 11.02 1.19
CA SER A 318 -0.69 10.41 0.28
C SER A 318 -0.99 8.98 0.67
N ALA A 319 -2.26 8.62 0.69
CA ALA A 319 -2.70 7.23 0.76
C ALA A 319 -2.56 6.49 -0.58
N THR A 320 -2.13 7.17 -1.66
CA THR A 320 -1.96 6.59 -3.00
C THR A 320 -0.75 5.67 -3.13
N GLY A 321 0.00 5.44 -2.05
CA GLY A 321 1.05 4.40 -2.00
C GLY A 321 2.49 4.87 -2.24
N THR A 322 2.73 6.15 -2.54
CA THR A 322 4.09 6.65 -2.79
C THR A 322 4.81 7.03 -1.50
N LEU A 323 6.01 6.49 -1.29
CA LEU A 323 6.87 6.84 -0.17
C LEU A 323 7.76 8.03 -0.53
N GLU A 324 7.31 9.25 -0.23
CA GLU A 324 8.09 10.49 -0.49
C GLU A 324 8.62 11.16 0.78
N ARG A 325 7.99 10.86 1.92
CA ARG A 325 8.38 11.34 3.25
C ARG A 325 8.00 10.33 4.32
N LEU A 326 8.72 10.35 5.43
CA LEU A 326 8.27 9.69 6.64
C LEU A 326 7.48 10.65 7.50
N ASP A 327 6.30 10.26 7.96
CA ASP A 327 5.54 10.97 8.97
C ASP A 327 5.41 10.12 10.24
N PHE A 328 5.68 10.76 11.37
CA PHE A 328 5.49 10.19 12.70
C PHE A 328 4.31 10.86 13.36
N ASP A 329 3.50 10.05 14.05
CA ASP A 329 2.26 10.46 14.69
C ASP A 329 2.54 10.91 16.13
N PRO A 330 2.42 12.21 16.47
CA PRO A 330 2.68 12.70 17.81
C PRO A 330 1.82 12.07 18.90
N LEU A 331 0.66 11.48 18.56
CA LEU A 331 -0.17 10.75 19.52
C LEU A 331 0.51 9.48 20.05
N ARG A 332 1.46 8.92 19.31
CA ARG A 332 2.24 7.73 19.71
C ARG A 332 3.33 8.04 20.75
N PHE A 333 3.64 9.32 20.93
CA PHE A 333 4.66 9.82 21.87
C PHE A 333 4.22 11.15 22.51
N GLN A 334 2.95 11.20 22.91
CA GLN A 334 2.27 12.43 23.32
C GLN A 334 2.98 13.17 24.46
N ARG A 335 3.53 12.45 25.44
CA ARG A 335 4.22 13.09 26.58
C ARG A 335 5.46 13.86 26.12
N GLN A 336 6.29 13.24 25.29
CA GLN A 336 7.49 13.84 24.73
C GLN A 336 7.14 14.99 23.79
N TRP A 337 6.07 14.81 23.00
CA TRP A 337 5.54 15.84 22.11
C TRP A 337 5.10 17.09 22.86
N LEU A 338 4.25 16.94 23.89
CA LEU A 338 3.76 18.07 24.69
C LEU A 338 4.90 18.82 25.38
N PHE A 339 5.86 18.08 25.94
CA PHE A 339 7.05 18.70 26.53
C PHE A 339 7.85 19.50 25.49
N PHE A 340 8.09 18.92 24.31
CA PHE A 340 8.77 19.61 23.21
C PHE A 340 8.00 20.86 22.75
N GLN A 341 6.67 20.79 22.65
CA GLN A 341 5.84 21.95 22.26
C GLN A 341 5.92 23.10 23.27
N THR A 342 6.20 22.82 24.55
CA THR A 342 6.46 23.86 25.56
C THR A 342 7.89 24.39 25.53
N THR A 343 8.81 23.71 24.83
CA THR A 343 10.24 24.01 24.88
C THR A 343 10.82 24.33 23.51
N TYR A 344 11.05 25.61 23.24
CA TYR A 344 11.39 26.13 21.91
C TYR A 344 12.90 26.20 21.61
N THR A 345 13.75 25.48 22.36
CA THR A 345 15.21 25.57 22.20
C THR A 345 15.75 24.55 21.17
N PRO A 346 16.91 24.82 20.54
CA PRO A 346 17.58 23.85 19.66
C PRO A 346 18.06 22.59 20.39
N VAL A 347 18.58 22.72 21.63
CA VAL A 347 18.97 21.56 22.47
C VAL A 347 17.80 20.60 22.66
N GLU A 348 16.64 21.14 23.00
CA GLU A 348 15.43 20.34 23.23
C GLU A 348 14.90 19.70 21.96
N PHE A 349 15.10 20.36 20.82
CA PHE A 349 14.79 19.77 19.53
C PHE A 349 15.69 18.58 19.19
N LYS A 350 17.00 18.72 19.41
CA LYS A 350 17.95 17.61 19.24
C LYS A 350 17.60 16.45 20.17
N ARG A 351 17.30 16.72 21.45
CA ARG A 351 16.91 15.71 22.44
C ARG A 351 15.62 14.99 22.05
N PHE A 352 14.59 15.74 21.66
CA PHE A 352 13.32 15.18 21.20
C PHE A 352 13.52 14.26 19.99
N MET A 353 14.21 14.73 18.95
CA MET A 353 14.47 13.95 17.75
C MET A 353 15.37 12.75 18.02
N THR A 354 16.33 12.86 18.94
CA THR A 354 17.16 11.73 19.39
C THR A 354 16.30 10.63 19.97
N ALA A 355 15.41 10.96 20.92
CA ALA A 355 14.51 9.99 21.54
C ALA A 355 13.56 9.34 20.51
N LEU A 356 13.04 10.11 19.55
CA LEU A 356 12.21 9.58 18.46
C LEU A 356 12.99 8.58 17.61
N LEU A 357 14.19 8.95 17.13
CA LEU A 357 15.03 8.09 16.30
C LEU A 357 15.43 6.80 17.03
N THR A 358 15.82 6.90 18.30
CA THR A 358 16.18 5.72 19.11
C THR A 358 15.04 4.73 19.30
N ARG A 359 13.80 5.21 19.48
CA ARG A 359 12.63 4.34 19.57
C ARG A 359 12.27 3.64 18.27
N ASN A 360 12.80 4.12 17.14
CA ASN A 360 12.60 3.56 15.81
C ASN A 360 13.87 2.81 15.29
N GLY A 361 14.74 2.38 16.21
CA GLY A 361 15.86 1.49 15.90
C GLY A 361 17.17 2.17 15.50
N TYR A 362 17.26 3.50 15.58
CA TYR A 362 18.49 4.22 15.23
C TYR A 362 19.38 4.51 16.44
N THR A 363 20.69 4.36 16.27
CA THR A 363 21.69 4.82 17.23
C THR A 363 22.12 6.23 16.85
N VAL A 364 21.83 7.19 17.71
CA VAL A 364 22.17 8.61 17.50
C VAL A 364 23.48 8.91 18.22
N MET A 365 24.41 9.55 17.53
CA MET A 365 25.65 10.03 18.14
C MET A 365 25.36 11.18 19.11
N GLU A 366 26.16 11.32 20.17
CA GLU A 366 25.94 12.33 21.20
C GLU A 366 25.76 13.74 20.58
N PRO A 367 24.59 14.38 20.75
CA PRO A 367 24.33 15.66 20.12
C PRO A 367 25.23 16.76 20.69
N SER A 368 25.77 17.61 19.82
CA SER A 368 26.54 18.77 20.26
C SER A 368 25.67 19.76 21.06
N SER A 369 26.27 20.41 22.05
CA SER A 369 25.65 21.48 22.83
C SER A 369 25.50 22.80 22.05
N TYR A 370 26.12 22.90 20.88
CA TYR A 370 26.01 24.06 20.00
C TYR A 370 24.58 24.20 19.45
N ASN A 371 24.05 25.42 19.56
CA ASN A 371 22.67 25.72 19.17
C ASN A 371 22.53 26.25 17.73
N SER A 372 23.63 26.69 17.15
CA SER A 372 23.69 27.15 15.78
C SER A 372 23.52 25.93 14.87
N PHE A 373 22.44 25.89 14.09
CA PHE A 373 22.11 24.82 13.13
C PHE A 373 21.84 23.47 13.81
N PRO A 374 20.61 23.26 14.36
CA PRO A 374 20.28 22.00 14.99
C PRO A 374 20.34 20.85 13.99
N ALA A 375 21.29 19.95 14.20
CA ALA A 375 21.47 18.75 13.39
C ALA A 375 21.81 17.54 14.28
N LEU A 376 21.59 16.34 13.73
CA LEU A 376 21.92 15.07 14.36
C LEU A 376 22.61 14.16 13.34
N VAL A 377 23.47 13.28 13.86
CA VAL A 377 24.09 12.19 13.10
C VAL A 377 23.70 10.88 13.75
N PHE A 378 23.27 9.92 12.95
CA PHE A 378 22.80 8.64 13.44
C PHE A 378 22.98 7.55 12.40
N GLN A 379 22.89 6.31 12.85
CA GLN A 379 23.05 5.12 12.03
C GLN A 379 22.15 3.99 12.53
N ARG A 380 22.00 2.95 11.73
CA ARG A 380 21.37 1.70 12.13
C ARG A 380 22.44 0.61 12.26
N ALA A 381 22.23 -0.38 13.13
CA ALA A 381 23.25 -1.40 13.39
C ALA A 381 23.42 -2.38 12.22
N GLU A 382 22.37 -2.53 11.41
CA GLU A 382 22.24 -3.53 10.37
C GLU A 382 22.97 -3.15 9.07
N HIS A 383 23.45 -1.92 8.93
CA HIS A 383 24.19 -1.45 7.75
C HIS A 383 25.11 -0.28 8.08
N ASP A 384 25.97 0.12 7.15
CA ASP A 384 27.02 1.13 7.36
C ASP A 384 26.70 2.51 6.78
N TYR A 385 25.47 2.74 6.30
CA TYR A 385 24.99 4.08 5.96
C TYR A 385 24.91 4.97 7.21
N VAL A 386 25.39 6.20 7.04
CA VAL A 386 25.32 7.25 8.06
C VAL A 386 24.29 8.29 7.60
N PHE A 387 23.42 8.71 8.51
CA PHE A 387 22.42 9.72 8.26
C PHE A 387 22.82 11.02 8.95
N PHE A 388 22.76 12.13 8.19
CA PHE A 388 22.85 13.48 8.74
C PHE A 388 21.49 14.15 8.54
N ILE A 389 20.86 14.60 9.62
CA ILE A 389 19.58 15.31 9.56
C ILE A 389 19.70 16.74 10.07
N SER A 390 19.27 17.69 9.26
CA SER A 390 19.04 19.08 9.69
C SER A 390 17.61 19.24 10.19
N LEU A 391 17.43 19.90 11.34
CA LEU A 391 16.15 20.00 12.03
C LEU A 391 15.43 21.33 11.75
N HIS A 392 14.17 21.25 11.34
CA HIS A 392 13.36 22.39 10.91
C HIS A 392 11.99 22.39 11.60
N ARG A 393 11.51 23.59 11.98
CA ARG A 393 10.12 23.77 12.40
C ARG A 393 9.39 24.51 11.29
N THR A 394 8.28 23.95 10.81
CA THR A 394 7.48 24.59 9.77
C THR A 394 6.00 24.67 10.17
N ARG A 395 5.36 25.73 9.69
CA ARG A 395 3.91 25.99 9.81
C ARG A 395 3.20 25.98 8.46
N ILE A 396 3.93 25.64 7.41
CA ILE A 396 3.49 25.57 6.02
C ILE A 396 4.06 24.29 5.39
N PRO A 397 3.50 23.76 4.28
CA PRO A 397 4.02 22.57 3.58
C PRO A 397 5.33 22.84 2.82
N LYS A 398 6.31 23.45 3.49
CA LYS A 398 7.54 23.94 2.90
C LYS A 398 8.61 24.11 3.97
N ILE A 399 9.85 23.76 3.64
CA ILE A 399 11.04 24.11 4.40
C ILE A 399 11.68 25.34 3.75
N SER A 400 11.73 26.44 4.50
CA SER A 400 12.43 27.66 4.08
C SER A 400 13.91 27.57 4.43
N LEU A 401 14.77 27.76 3.43
CA LEU A 401 16.23 27.64 3.53
C LEU A 401 16.89 28.98 3.14
N PRO A 402 16.76 30.02 3.97
CA PRO A 402 17.42 31.28 3.69
C PRO A 402 18.94 31.12 3.78
N THR A 403 19.70 31.83 2.93
CA THR A 403 21.15 31.68 2.82
C THR A 403 21.92 31.92 4.13
N TYR A 404 21.44 32.81 5.01
CA TYR A 404 22.08 33.03 6.32
C TYR A 404 21.90 31.86 7.30
N LEU A 405 20.93 30.96 7.04
CA LEU A 405 20.75 29.71 7.77
C LEU A 405 21.44 28.52 7.07
N ASP A 406 22.28 28.79 6.08
CA ASP A 406 23.12 27.78 5.45
C ASP A 406 24.49 27.71 6.13
N PRO A 407 24.85 26.58 6.76
CA PRO A 407 26.14 26.45 7.43
C PRO A 407 27.33 26.69 6.48
N ASN A 408 27.21 26.24 5.22
CA ASN A 408 28.23 26.38 4.19
C ASN A 408 28.49 27.86 3.86
N THR A 409 27.42 28.65 3.73
CA THR A 409 27.54 30.08 3.43
C THR A 409 27.93 30.89 4.66
N ALA A 410 27.52 30.45 5.86
CA ALA A 410 27.88 31.08 7.13
C ALA A 410 29.32 30.76 7.57
N GLY A 411 30.06 29.92 6.84
CA GLY A 411 31.44 29.53 7.18
C GLY A 411 31.54 28.70 8.46
N VAL A 412 30.47 27.97 8.82
CA VAL A 412 30.39 27.23 10.08
C VAL A 412 30.97 25.85 9.89
N LEU A 413 32.08 25.58 10.57
CA LEU A 413 32.73 24.27 10.62
C LEU A 413 31.75 23.17 11.05
N LEU A 414 31.86 21.99 10.45
CA LEU A 414 30.96 20.86 10.71
C LEU A 414 31.01 20.42 12.18
N GLU A 415 32.18 20.48 12.80
CA GLU A 415 32.43 20.18 14.21
C GLU A 415 31.60 21.08 15.14
N ASN A 416 31.38 22.34 14.73
CA ASN A 416 30.55 23.27 15.48
C ASN A 416 29.04 22.98 15.34
N GLN A 417 28.63 22.18 14.35
CA GLN A 417 27.24 21.79 14.15
C GLN A 417 26.92 20.50 14.92
N ILE A 418 27.78 19.50 14.81
CA ILE A 418 27.50 18.12 15.25
C ILE A 418 28.54 17.54 16.21
N GLY A 419 29.61 18.27 16.54
CA GLY A 419 30.71 17.80 17.40
C GLY A 419 31.79 17.07 16.60
N GLU A 420 33.00 16.99 17.17
CA GLU A 420 34.18 16.43 16.49
C GLU A 420 34.02 14.95 16.11
N ALA A 421 33.49 14.14 17.04
CA ALA A 421 33.31 12.70 16.82
C ALA A 421 32.35 12.42 15.66
N ALA A 422 31.19 13.10 15.64
CA ALA A 422 30.22 12.96 14.56
C ALA A 422 30.74 13.53 13.23
N ALA A 423 31.45 14.66 13.26
CA ALA A 423 32.05 15.25 12.07
C ALA A 423 33.07 14.30 11.41
N LYS A 424 33.86 13.57 12.21
CA LYS A 424 34.77 12.54 11.70
C LYS A 424 34.00 11.43 10.97
N VAL A 425 32.97 10.88 11.59
CA VAL A 425 32.15 9.81 11.00
C VAL A 425 31.47 10.27 9.71
N VAL A 426 30.93 11.49 9.68
CA VAL A 426 30.31 12.07 8.48
C VAL A 426 31.32 12.22 7.34
N ARG A 427 32.54 12.69 7.63
CA ARG A 427 33.60 12.82 6.61
C ARG A 427 34.03 11.46 6.05
N GLU A 428 34.18 10.46 6.91
CA GLU A 428 34.52 9.08 6.49
C GLU A 428 33.40 8.46 5.65
N ALA A 429 32.15 8.58 6.08
CA ALA A 429 30.99 8.08 5.35
C ALA A 429 30.80 8.80 4.00
N HIS A 430 31.04 10.11 3.95
CA HIS A 430 30.99 10.86 2.71
C HIS A 430 32.07 10.39 1.73
N ALA A 431 33.32 10.22 2.19
CA ALA A 431 34.39 9.67 1.36
C ALA A 431 34.09 8.25 0.84
N ALA A 432 33.31 7.46 1.59
CA ALA A 432 32.86 6.14 1.21
C ALA A 432 31.53 6.11 0.42
N ASN A 433 30.95 7.25 0.06
CA ASN A 433 29.62 7.37 -0.59
C ASN A 433 28.47 6.70 0.20
N LYS A 434 28.54 6.76 1.53
CA LYS A 434 27.59 6.16 2.49
C LYS A 434 26.85 7.17 3.35
N ILE A 435 27.04 8.47 3.09
CA ILE A 435 26.30 9.53 3.77
C ILE A 435 24.94 9.76 3.09
N ILE A 436 23.91 9.94 3.89
CA ILE A 436 22.55 10.26 3.45
C ILE A 436 22.15 11.60 4.10
N TRP A 437 21.82 12.57 3.26
CA TRP A 437 21.40 13.90 3.68
C TRP A 437 19.88 13.94 3.86
N LEU A 438 19.47 14.36 5.06
CA LEU A 438 18.09 14.41 5.47
C LEU A 438 17.70 15.79 5.99
N ARG A 439 16.41 16.07 5.88
CA ARG A 439 15.76 17.14 6.64
C ARG A 439 14.59 16.54 7.38
N GLY A 440 14.40 16.99 8.61
CA GLY A 440 13.19 16.63 9.34
C GLY A 440 12.88 17.62 10.41
N GLY A 441 11.89 17.27 11.21
CA GLY A 441 11.39 18.12 12.27
C GLY A 441 9.88 18.18 12.25
N THR A 442 9.31 19.33 12.61
CA THR A 442 7.86 19.39 12.91
C THR A 442 7.10 20.20 11.89
N GLU A 443 5.97 19.66 11.42
CA GLU A 443 4.98 20.36 10.62
C GLU A 443 3.73 20.58 11.50
N ILE A 444 3.57 21.81 12.02
CA ILE A 444 2.48 22.20 12.92
C ILE A 444 1.63 23.23 12.19
N ARG A 445 0.46 22.80 11.68
CA ARG A 445 -0.39 23.61 10.79
C ARG A 445 -1.78 23.78 11.38
N PRO A 446 -2.38 24.98 11.27
CA PRO A 446 -3.77 25.16 11.66
C PRO A 446 -4.71 24.23 10.87
N GLY A 447 -5.59 23.52 11.57
CA GLY A 447 -6.65 22.71 10.96
C GLY A 447 -6.21 21.35 10.38
N ILE A 448 -4.95 20.94 10.58
CA ILE A 448 -4.45 19.63 10.15
C ILE A 448 -3.71 19.00 11.35
N PRO A 449 -3.77 17.67 11.55
CA PRO A 449 -2.98 17.02 12.60
C PRO A 449 -1.49 17.35 12.50
N ASP A 450 -0.89 17.65 13.65
CA ASP A 450 0.55 17.87 13.76
C ASP A 450 1.30 16.60 13.36
N THR A 451 2.43 16.76 12.68
CA THR A 451 3.33 15.63 12.37
C THR A 451 4.78 15.98 12.64
N VAL A 452 5.57 14.94 12.91
CA VAL A 452 7.02 15.01 12.74
C VAL A 452 7.34 14.35 11.41
N PHE A 453 8.15 14.99 10.57
CA PHE A 453 8.48 14.48 9.25
C PHE A 453 9.98 14.27 9.07
N ILE A 454 10.34 13.36 8.16
CA ILE A 454 11.71 13.23 7.62
C ILE A 454 11.63 13.06 6.10
N ILE A 455 12.45 13.81 5.38
CA ILE A 455 12.65 13.74 3.93
C ILE A 455 14.14 13.63 3.60
N ARG A 456 14.45 13.12 2.40
CA ARG A 456 15.80 13.11 1.84
C ARG A 456 15.99 14.27 0.87
N ASP A 457 17.18 14.86 0.86
CA ASP A 457 17.53 15.92 -0.09
C ASP A 457 18.93 15.73 -0.69
N ASP A 458 19.22 16.51 -1.73
CA ASP A 458 20.46 16.45 -2.51
C ASP A 458 21.56 17.38 -1.97
N TYR A 459 21.27 18.13 -0.91
CA TYR A 459 22.12 19.21 -0.46
C TYR A 459 23.16 18.74 0.57
N SER A 460 24.40 18.56 0.10
CA SER A 460 25.54 18.24 0.96
C SER A 460 25.84 19.34 1.99
N ARG A 461 26.19 18.95 3.22
CA ARG A 461 26.60 19.83 4.32
C ARG A 461 28.11 19.80 4.61
N LEU A 462 28.87 19.27 3.67
CA LEU A 462 30.32 19.23 3.67
C LEU A 462 30.90 20.25 2.69
#